data_AF-A0A7Y2K2W8-F1
#
_entry.id   AF-A0A7Y2K2W8-F1
#
_cell.length_a   1.000
_cell.length_b   1.000
_cell.length_c   1.000
_cell.angle_alpha   90.00
_cell.angle_beta   90.00
_cell.angle_gamma   90.00
#
_symmetry.space_group_name_H-M   'P 1'
#
loop_
_entity.id
_entity.type
_entity.pdbx_description
1 polymer ?
#
loop_
_entity_poly.entity_id
_entity_poly.type
_entity_poly.pdbx_seq_one_letter_code
_entity_poly.pdbx_strand_id
1 'polypeptide(L)'
;MERPAYPSDISLEEFEPVRGMLEAARRKTRPRKHDLYDVFCAVLYFLHTGATWRSMPPGFPPWRTVHEYFTQWAMARGGDRSLLESVLEKSGREVELIQLRKLLGRR
;
A
#
# COMPACT_ATOMS: atom_id res chain seq x y z
N MET A 1 17.40 -9.67 -7.05
CA MET A 1 17.92 -8.41 -6.48
C MET A 1 17.34 -8.33 -5.09
N GLU A 2 18.16 -8.57 -4.08
CA GLU A 2 17.72 -8.71 -2.69
C GLU A 2 17.41 -7.32 -2.14
N ARG A 3 16.12 -7.06 -1.87
CA ARG A 3 15.69 -5.81 -1.25
C ARG A 3 16.06 -5.86 0.24
N PRO A 4 16.59 -4.77 0.82
CA PRO A 4 16.74 -4.71 2.27
C PRO A 4 15.37 -4.90 2.94
N ALA A 5 15.29 -5.80 3.92
CA ALA A 5 14.10 -5.99 4.73
C ALA A 5 13.92 -4.78 5.66
N TYR A 6 12.80 -4.10 5.53
CA TYR A 6 12.41 -3.00 6.41
C TYR A 6 11.54 -3.53 7.56
N PRO A 7 11.56 -2.88 8.74
CA PRO A 7 10.71 -3.29 9.88
C PRO A 7 9.20 -3.14 9.60
N SER A 8 8.83 -2.43 8.53
CA SER A 8 7.45 -2.29 8.03
C SER A 8 7.09 -3.30 6.94
N ASP A 9 8.03 -4.16 6.53
CA ASP A 9 7.77 -5.18 5.54
C ASP A 9 6.91 -6.30 6.12
N ILE A 10 6.09 -6.89 5.24
CA ILE A 10 5.25 -8.03 5.57
C ILE A 10 5.77 -9.27 4.87
N SER A 11 5.53 -10.42 5.47
CA SER A 11 5.86 -11.71 4.87
C SER A 11 5.04 -11.92 3.59
N LEU A 12 5.60 -12.60 2.58
CA LEU A 12 4.84 -12.93 1.36
C LEU A 12 3.57 -13.73 1.66
N GLU A 13 3.60 -14.57 2.70
CA GLU A 13 2.46 -15.36 3.17
C GLU A 13 1.32 -14.48 3.70
N GLU A 14 1.66 -13.44 4.47
CA GLU A 14 0.69 -12.45 4.95
C GLU A 14 0.18 -11.55 3.82
N PHE A 15 1.00 -11.37 2.78
CA PHE A 15 0.64 -10.59 1.60
C PHE A 15 -0.28 -11.32 0.64
N GLU A 16 -0.18 -12.65 0.51
CA GLU A 16 -0.98 -13.43 -0.44
C GLU A 16 -2.51 -13.18 -0.34
N PRO A 17 -3.15 -13.18 0.85
CA PRO A 17 -4.58 -12.86 0.95
C PRO A 17 -4.91 -11.40 0.60
N VAL A 18 -3.97 -10.48 0.81
CA VAL A 18 -4.09 -9.06 0.47
C VAL A 18 -3.95 -8.84 -1.03
N ARG A 19 -2.99 -9.53 -1.65
CA ARG A 19 -2.70 -9.49 -3.07
C ARG A 19 -3.96 -9.69 -3.88
N GLY A 20 -4.76 -10.71 -3.59
CA GLY A 20 -6.02 -10.98 -4.27
C GLY A 20 -6.99 -9.79 -4.27
N MET A 21 -7.08 -9.07 -3.15
CA MET A 21 -7.94 -7.88 -3.04
C MET A 21 -7.38 -6.70 -3.86
N LEU A 22 -6.06 -6.51 -3.84
CA LEU A 22 -5.39 -5.48 -4.64
C LEU A 22 -5.47 -5.76 -6.15
N GLU A 23 -5.40 -7.03 -6.54
CA GLU A 23 -5.56 -7.45 -7.93
C GLU A 23 -6.98 -7.21 -8.45
N ALA A 24 -7.99 -7.46 -7.62
CA ALA A 24 -9.40 -7.28 -7.97
C ALA A 24 -9.79 -5.80 -8.17
N ALA A 25 -9.17 -4.89 -7.44
CA ALA A 25 -9.51 -3.46 -7.52
C ALA A 25 -8.99 -2.74 -8.78
N ARG A 26 -8.04 -3.35 -9.51
CA ARG A 26 -7.40 -2.73 -10.68
C ARG A 26 -8.15 -3.08 -11.96
N ARG A 27 -8.52 -2.05 -12.75
CA ARG A 27 -8.94 -2.24 -14.15
C ARG A 27 -7.74 -2.74 -14.97
N LYS A 28 -7.85 -3.93 -15.58
CA LYS A 28 -6.81 -4.60 -16.39
C LYS A 28 -6.52 -3.86 -17.71
N THR A 29 -6.01 -2.63 -17.65
CA THR A 29 -5.74 -1.82 -18.86
C THR A 29 -4.26 -1.80 -19.28
N ARG A 30 -3.32 -2.19 -18.41
CA ARG A 30 -1.89 -2.24 -18.76
C ARG A 30 -1.14 -3.38 -18.05
N PRO A 31 -0.23 -4.11 -18.73
CA PRO A 31 0.62 -5.12 -18.09
C PRO A 31 1.44 -4.53 -16.93
N ARG A 32 1.69 -5.33 -15.89
CA ARG A 32 2.40 -4.91 -14.68
C ARG A 32 3.90 -4.80 -14.96
N LYS A 33 4.48 -3.62 -14.70
CA LYS A 33 5.93 -3.40 -14.76
C LYS A 33 6.61 -3.56 -13.38
N HIS A 34 5.83 -3.47 -12.31
CA HIS A 34 6.30 -3.52 -10.94
C HIS A 34 5.47 -4.52 -10.12
N ASP A 35 6.12 -5.22 -9.21
CA ASP A 35 5.49 -6.18 -8.31
C ASP A 35 4.56 -5.49 -7.32
N LEU A 36 3.38 -6.08 -7.09
CA LEU A 36 2.41 -5.52 -6.14
C LEU A 36 2.93 -5.57 -4.71
N TYR A 37 3.72 -6.59 -4.39
CA TYR A 37 4.39 -6.72 -3.12
C TYR A 37 5.29 -5.52 -2.85
N ASP A 38 6.15 -5.17 -3.81
CA ASP A 38 7.06 -4.02 -3.68
C ASP A 38 6.34 -2.69 -3.51
N VAL A 39 5.27 -2.48 -4.28
CA VAL A 39 4.43 -1.29 -4.14
C VAL A 39 3.73 -1.26 -2.78
N PHE A 40 3.22 -2.39 -2.32
CA PHE A 40 2.52 -2.47 -1.04
C PHE A 40 3.47 -2.23 0.14
N CYS A 41 4.65 -2.84 0.14
CA CYS A 41 5.69 -2.57 1.13
C CYS A 41 6.10 -1.09 1.14
N ALA A 42 6.23 -0.46 -0.02
CA ALA A 42 6.52 0.98 -0.10
C ALA A 42 5.41 1.85 0.51
N VAL A 43 4.14 1.47 0.32
CA VAL A 43 2.99 2.13 0.98
C VAL A 43 3.01 1.91 2.49
N LEU A 44 3.27 0.68 2.95
CA LEU A 44 3.39 0.38 4.38
C LEU A 44 4.52 1.18 5.02
N TYR A 45 5.68 1.22 4.39
CA TYR A 45 6.81 2.03 4.84
C TYR A 45 6.41 3.50 5.00
N PHE A 46 5.68 4.06 4.02
CA PHE A 46 5.16 5.43 4.09
C PHE A 46 4.18 5.63 5.25
N LEU A 47 3.22 4.72 5.45
CA LEU A 47 2.24 4.81 6.54
C LEU A 47 2.87 4.64 7.92
N HIS A 48 3.88 3.78 8.02
CA HIS A 48 4.58 3.49 9.27
C HIS A 48 5.54 4.63 9.66
N THR A 49 6.32 5.15 8.71
CA THR A 49 7.33 6.18 8.98
C THR A 49 6.78 7.61 8.90
N GLY A 50 5.69 7.82 8.16
CA GLY A 50 5.19 9.15 7.83
C GLY A 50 6.16 9.99 6.98
N ALA A 51 7.20 9.36 6.40
CA ALA A 51 8.20 10.04 5.59
C ALA A 51 7.58 10.59 4.29
N THR A 52 8.16 11.64 3.71
CA THR A 52 7.67 12.17 2.43
C THR A 52 7.94 11.17 1.31
N TRP A 53 7.03 11.04 0.33
CA TRP A 53 7.21 10.16 -0.84
C TRP A 53 8.56 10.33 -1.56
N ARG A 54 9.09 11.56 -1.59
CA ARG A 54 10.40 11.89 -2.20
C ARG A 54 11.61 11.36 -1.42
N SER A 55 11.44 11.08 -0.13
CA SER A 55 12.50 10.59 0.76
C SER A 55 12.54 9.06 0.83
N MET A 56 11.77 8.38 -0.01
CA MET A 56 11.70 6.92 -0.04
C MET A 56 13.04 6.32 -0.48
N PRO A 57 13.53 5.25 0.18
CA PRO A 57 14.80 4.65 -0.18
C PRO A 57 14.78 4.03 -1.59
N PRO A 58 15.94 3.98 -2.27
CA PRO A 58 16.04 3.56 -3.67
C PRO A 58 15.75 2.06 -3.91
N GLY A 59 15.56 1.27 -2.85
CA GLY A 59 15.17 -0.14 -2.94
C GLY A 59 13.69 -0.35 -3.33
N PHE A 60 12.86 0.70 -3.24
CA PHE A 60 11.45 0.65 -3.63
C PHE A 60 11.24 1.10 -5.08
N PRO A 61 10.13 0.68 -5.71
CA PRO A 61 9.72 1.20 -7.01
C PRO A 61 9.57 2.74 -6.95
N PRO A 62 9.64 3.43 -8.11
CA PRO A 62 9.59 4.88 -8.16
C PRO A 62 8.39 5.43 -7.37
N TRP A 63 8.64 6.38 -6.47
CA TRP A 63 7.61 6.92 -5.56
C TRP A 63 6.36 7.42 -6.29
N ARG A 64 6.49 7.88 -7.54
CA ARG A 64 5.35 8.29 -8.38
C ARG A 64 4.40 7.13 -8.63
N THR A 65 4.95 5.98 -9.00
CA THR A 65 4.18 4.75 -9.18
C THR A 65 3.53 4.33 -7.87
N VAL A 66 4.29 4.33 -6.76
CA VAL A 66 3.73 3.98 -5.45
C VAL A 66 2.56 4.90 -5.07
N HIS A 67 2.72 6.21 -5.26
CA HIS A 67 1.70 7.21 -4.99
C HIS A 67 0.45 7.00 -5.86
N GLU A 68 0.60 6.73 -7.16
CA GLU A 68 -0.54 6.44 -8.05
C GLU A 68 -1.34 5.22 -7.58
N TYR A 69 -0.66 4.17 -7.10
CA TYR A 69 -1.30 2.99 -6.56
C TYR A 69 -1.97 3.28 -5.21
N PHE A 70 -1.28 4.01 -4.32
CA PHE A 70 -1.84 4.47 -3.06
C PHE A 70 -3.14 5.25 -3.28
N THR A 71 -3.13 6.26 -4.16
CA THR A 71 -4.34 7.03 -4.47
C THR A 71 -5.46 6.15 -5.01
N GLN A 72 -5.15 5.18 -5.88
CA GLN A 72 -6.17 4.26 -6.39
C GLN A 72 -6.78 3.35 -5.31
N TRP A 73 -5.99 2.92 -4.33
CA TRP A 73 -6.46 2.04 -3.24
C TRP A 73 -7.14 2.82 -2.11
N ALA A 74 -6.69 4.05 -1.86
CA ALA A 74 -7.26 4.97 -0.88
C ALA A 74 -8.52 5.69 -1.39
N MET A 75 -8.70 5.80 -2.72
CA MET A 75 -9.91 6.37 -3.29
C MET A 75 -11.05 5.35 -3.17
N ALA A 76 -11.96 5.58 -2.22
CA ALA A 76 -13.16 4.78 -2.08
C ALA A 76 -14.03 4.95 -3.33
N ARG A 77 -14.23 3.86 -4.09
CA ARG A 77 -15.19 3.82 -5.20
C ARG A 77 -16.61 3.70 -4.62
N GLY A 78 -17.17 4.82 -4.18
CA GLY A 78 -18.60 4.95 -3.87
C GLY A 78 -19.07 4.34 -2.53
N GLY A 79 -18.22 4.27 -1.50
CA GLY A 79 -18.61 3.81 -0.16
C GLY A 79 -17.76 4.39 0.98
N ASP A 80 -18.13 4.07 2.21
CA ASP A 80 -17.54 4.59 3.47
C ASP A 80 -16.12 4.05 3.77
N ARG A 81 -15.70 2.95 3.14
CA ARG A 81 -14.39 2.30 3.36
C ARG A 81 -13.59 2.14 2.07
N SER A 82 -12.31 2.47 2.14
CA SER A 82 -11.36 2.33 1.03
C SER A 82 -10.80 0.91 0.96
N LEU A 83 -10.38 0.45 -0.22
CA LEU A 83 -9.75 -0.88 -0.36
C LEU A 83 -8.55 -1.02 0.57
N LEU A 84 -7.75 0.04 0.67
CA LEU A 84 -6.57 0.05 1.54
C LEU A 84 -6.94 -0.12 3.02
N GLU A 85 -8.08 0.43 3.46
CA GLU A 85 -8.56 0.23 4.84
C GLU A 85 -8.96 -1.22 5.08
N SER A 86 -9.70 -1.84 4.16
CA SER A 86 -10.07 -3.26 4.27
C SER A 86 -8.86 -4.19 4.27
N VAL A 87 -7.84 -3.86 3.49
CA VAL A 87 -6.58 -4.60 3.45
C VAL A 87 -5.83 -4.50 4.78
N LEU A 88 -5.66 -3.28 5.31
CA LEU A 88 -4.95 -3.07 6.57
C LEU A 88 -5.69 -3.70 7.76
N GLU A 89 -7.02 -3.62 7.78
CA GLU A 89 -7.87 -4.26 8.77
C GLU A 89 -7.69 -5.79 8.74
N LYS A 90 -7.68 -6.39 7.54
CA LYS A 90 -7.48 -7.84 7.37
C LYS A 90 -6.07 -8.30 7.76
N SER A 91 -5.07 -7.45 7.57
CA SER A 91 -3.70 -7.70 8.02
C SER A 91 -3.45 -7.39 9.50
N GLY A 92 -4.44 -6.90 10.24
CA GLY A 92 -4.30 -6.54 11.67
C GLY A 92 -3.39 -5.33 11.92
N ARG A 93 -3.21 -4.46 10.92
CA ARG A 93 -2.30 -3.30 10.96
C ARG A 93 -3.02 -2.04 11.44
N GLU A 94 -3.38 -2.04 12.71
CA GLU A 94 -4.19 -0.97 13.32
C GLU A 94 -3.48 0.40 13.31
N VAL A 95 -2.15 0.43 13.49
CA VAL A 95 -1.37 1.67 13.50
C VAL A 95 -1.41 2.34 12.13
N GLU A 96 -1.11 1.58 11.07
CA GLU A 96 -1.14 2.04 9.69
C GLU A 96 -2.56 2.44 9.27
N LEU A 97 -3.58 1.72 9.74
CA LEU A 97 -4.99 2.06 9.53
C LEU A 97 -5.35 3.41 10.17
N ILE A 98 -4.92 3.66 11.41
CA ILE A 98 -5.12 4.95 12.10
C ILE A 98 -4.42 6.08 11.33
N GLN A 99 -3.17 5.87 10.90
CA GLN A 99 -2.44 6.86 10.10
C GLN A 99 -3.13 7.14 8.77
N LEU A 100 -3.61 6.10 8.09
CA LEU A 100 -4.36 6.25 6.85
C LEU A 100 -5.64 7.07 7.06
N ARG A 101 -6.45 6.77 8.08
CA ARG A 101 -7.68 7.52 8.38
C ARG A 101 -7.38 8.99 8.69
N LYS A 102 -6.33 9.24 9.47
CA LYS A 102 -5.83 10.59 9.76
C LYS A 102 -5.42 11.34 8.48
N LEU A 103 -4.71 10.68 7.56
CA LEU A 103 -4.30 11.25 6.28
C LEU A 103 -5.49 11.55 5.35
N LEU A 104 -6.52 10.69 5.37
CA LEU A 104 -7.73 10.88 4.58
C LEU A 104 -8.73 11.86 5.21
N GLY A 105 -8.43 12.41 6.40
CA GLY A 105 -9.31 13.34 7.09
C GLY A 105 -10.64 12.74 7.54
N ARG A 106 -10.75 11.40 7.59
CA ARG A 106 -11.93 10.71 8.12
C ARG A 106 -11.80 10.69 9.64
N ARG A 107 -12.58 11.56 10.30
CA ARG A 107 -12.60 11.73 11.75
C ARG A 107 -13.77 10.96 12.37
#